data_AF-A0A8W8K049-F1
#
_entry.id   AF-A0A8W8K049-F1
#
_cell.length_a   1.000
_cell.length_b   1.000
_cell.length_c   1.000
_cell.angle_alpha   90.00
_cell.angle_beta   90.00
_cell.angle_gamma   90.00
#
_symmetry.space_group_name_H-M   'P 1'
#
loop_
_entity.id
_entity.type
_entity.pdbx_description
1 polymer ?
#
loop_
_entity_poly.entity_id
_entity_poly.type
_entity_poly.pdbx_seq_one_letter_code
_entity_poly.pdbx_strand_id
1 'polypeptide(L)' 'MKSVICLVSLFAVACCVDQSTHCNMVCPMSWIPLCGSDGHTYSNECELRVTNCLQKSNIVKVRSGTCDTDTVG' A
#
# COMPACT_ATOMS: atom_id res chain seq x y z
N MET A 1 -4.97 20.24 -1.33
CA MET A 1 -3.95 20.55 -0.30
C MET A 1 -2.85 19.48 -0.35
N LYS A 2 -1.91 19.60 -1.27
CA LYS A 2 -0.67 18.83 -1.31
C LYS A 2 0.40 19.87 -1.63
N SER A 3 1.11 20.32 -0.60
CA SER A 3 2.05 21.43 -0.68
C SER A 3 3.16 21.11 -1.67
N VAL A 4 3.15 21.76 -2.83
CA VAL A 4 4.24 21.76 -3.79
C VAL A 4 4.81 23.17 -3.82
N ILE A 5 5.66 23.46 -2.83
CA ILE A 5 6.49 24.67 -2.82
C ILE A 5 7.94 24.18 -2.77
N CYS A 6 8.55 24.05 -3.94
CA CYS A 6 10.00 23.94 -4.08
C CYS A 6 10.46 25.11 -4.95
N LEU A 7 10.72 26.24 -4.30
CA LEU A 7 11.42 27.38 -4.90
C LEU A 7 12.89 26.99 -5.05
N VAL A 8 13.33 26.74 -6.29
CA VAL A 8 14.72 26.38 -6.58
C VAL A 8 15.55 27.66 -6.54
N SER A 9 16.35 27.85 -5.48
CA SER A 9 17.39 28.87 -5.44
C SER A 9 18.66 28.35 -6.11
N LEU A 10 19.40 29.24 -6.78
CA LEU A 10 20.45 28.99 -7.78
C LEU A 10 21.68 28.15 -7.34
N PHE A 11 21.70 27.53 -6.15
CA PHE A 11 22.82 26.68 -5.72
C PHE A 11 22.43 25.35 -5.07
N ALA A 12 21.17 24.90 -5.12
CA ALA A 12 20.80 23.59 -4.59
C ALA A 12 19.87 22.82 -5.53
N VAL A 13 20.37 21.71 -6.07
CA VAL A 13 19.53 20.67 -6.68
C VAL A 13 18.75 20.01 -5.56
N ALA A 14 17.56 20.53 -5.27
CA ALA A 14 16.59 19.84 -4.44
C ALA A 14 15.95 18.73 -5.29
N CYS A 15 16.36 17.49 -5.07
CA CYS A 15 15.66 16.34 -5.64
C CYS A 15 14.33 16.20 -4.87
N CYS A 16 13.22 16.61 -5.49
CA CYS A 16 11.90 16.27 -4.98
C CYS A 16 11.67 14.78 -5.21
N VAL A 17 12.03 13.95 -4.22
CA VAL A 17 11.64 12.54 -4.22
C VAL A 17 10.16 12.49 -3.86
N ASP A 18 9.31 12.54 -4.88
CA ASP A 18 7.92 12.16 -4.71
C ASP A 18 7.88 10.68 -4.35
N GLN A 19 7.55 10.39 -3.10
CA GLN A 19 7.40 9.03 -2.55
C GLN A 19 6.22 8.26 -3.17
N SER A 20 5.75 8.62 -4.37
CA SER A 20 4.70 7.88 -5.08
C SER A 20 5.26 6.94 -6.16
N THR A 21 6.57 6.99 -6.45
CA THR A 21 7.19 6.15 -7.51
C THR A 21 7.71 4.80 -7.03
N HIS A 22 7.64 4.49 -5.72
CA HIS A 22 8.28 3.28 -5.15
C HIS A 22 7.27 2.29 -4.50
N CYS A 23 6.01 2.32 -4.93
CA CYS A 23 5.01 1.37 -4.47
C CYS A 23 4.84 0.16 -5.39
N ASN A 24 5.46 0.18 -6.57
CA ASN A 24 5.39 -0.89 -7.55
C ASN A 24 6.51 -1.92 -7.30
N MET A 25 6.31 -2.74 -6.27
CA MET A 25 7.20 -3.85 -5.93
C MET A 25 6.69 -5.15 -6.55
N VAL A 26 7.60 -5.98 -7.05
CA VAL A 26 7.27 -7.29 -7.61
C VAL A 26 6.88 -8.23 -6.47
N CYS A 27 5.64 -8.71 -6.50
CA CYS A 27 5.14 -9.69 -5.53
C CYS A 27 5.22 -11.12 -6.07
N PRO A 28 5.51 -12.12 -5.22
CA PRO A 28 5.38 -13.51 -5.61
C PRO A 28 3.92 -13.86 -5.89
N MET A 29 3.67 -14.77 -6.82
CA MET A 29 2.33 -15.29 -7.16
C MET A 29 1.84 -16.35 -6.14
N SER A 30 2.38 -16.35 -4.92
CA SER A 30 1.99 -17.28 -3.87
C SER A 30 0.62 -16.90 -3.31
N TRP A 31 -0.30 -17.86 -3.27
CA TRP A 31 -1.61 -17.71 -2.67
C TRP A 31 -1.56 -18.06 -1.18
N ILE A 32 -1.42 -17.04 -0.34
CA ILE A 32 -1.42 -17.14 1.12
C ILE A 32 -2.36 -16.03 1.64
N PRO A 33 -3.68 -16.23 1.52
CA PRO A 33 -4.63 -15.16 1.71
C PRO A 33 -4.62 -14.64 3.14
N LEU A 34 -4.92 -13.36 3.29
CA LEU A 34 -5.09 -12.69 4.57
C LEU A 34 -6.23 -11.67 4.49
N CYS A 35 -6.87 -11.44 5.64
CA CYS A 35 -7.92 -10.44 5.77
C CYS A 35 -7.33 -9.13 6.26
N GLY A 36 -7.53 -8.05 5.51
CA GLY A 36 -7.18 -6.70 5.89
C GLY A 36 -8.19 -6.06 6.84
N SER A 37 -7.79 -5.00 7.55
CA SER A 37 -8.65 -4.22 8.44
C SER A 37 -9.73 -3.42 7.72
N ASP A 38 -9.63 -3.34 6.40
CA ASP A 38 -10.62 -2.76 5.50
C ASP A 38 -11.65 -3.79 5.01
N GLY A 39 -11.57 -5.03 5.49
CA GLY A 39 -12.48 -6.11 5.10
C GLY A 39 -12.16 -6.74 3.74
N HIS A 40 -11.05 -6.37 3.09
CA HIS A 40 -10.61 -6.98 1.84
C HIS A 40 -9.68 -8.16 2.07
N THR A 41 -9.83 -9.18 1.22
CA THR A 41 -8.88 -10.29 1.15
C THR A 41 -7.73 -9.93 0.22
N TYR A 42 -6.50 -10.06 0.71
CA TYR A 42 -5.28 -9.91 -0.09
C TYR A 42 -4.68 -11.27 -0.38
N SER A 43 -4.16 -11.49 -1.60
CA SER A 43 -3.60 -12.79 -2.02
C SER A 43 -2.38 -13.19 -1.18
N ASN A 44 -1.64 -12.20 -0.70
CA ASN A 44 -0.53 -12.35 0.23
C ASN A 44 -0.16 -11.00 0.88
N GLU A 45 0.81 -11.03 1.78
CA GLU A 45 1.27 -9.85 2.52
C GLU A 45 1.99 -8.82 1.65
N CYS A 46 2.62 -9.26 0.56
CA CYS A 46 3.25 -8.34 -0.39
C CYS A 46 2.20 -7.45 -1.06
N GLU A 47 1.10 -8.04 -1.53
CA GLU A 47 -0.01 -7.28 -2.13
C GLU A 47 -0.65 -6.30 -1.14
N LEU A 48 -0.87 -6.70 0.11
CA LEU A 48 -1.37 -5.77 1.14
C LEU A 48 -0.44 -4.54 1.31
N ARG A 49 0.88 -4.74 1.29
CA ARG A 49 1.84 -3.63 1.42
C ARG A 49 1.86 -2.73 0.18
N VAL A 50 1.76 -3.31 -1.01
CA VAL A 50 1.62 -2.57 -2.27
C VAL A 50 0.38 -1.70 -2.22
N THR A 51 -0.76 -2.26 -1.83
CA THR A 51 -2.02 -1.51 -1.72
C THR A 51 -1.92 -0.37 -0.71
N ASN A 52 -1.36 -0.62 0.48
CA ASN A 52 -1.10 0.43 1.48
C ASN A 52 -0.26 1.58 0.91
N CYS A 53 0.81 1.25 0.19
CA CYS A 53 1.69 2.23 -0.41
C CYS A 53 0.98 3.04 -1.51
N LEU A 54 0.32 2.37 -2.45
CA LEU A 54 -0.36 3.01 -3.58
C LEU A 54 -1.54 3.89 -3.14
N GLN A 55 -2.31 3.42 -2.16
CA GLN A 55 -3.50 4.12 -1.68
C GLN A 55 -3.19 5.13 -0.56
N LYS A 56 -1.96 5.14 -0.05
CA LYS A 56 -1.56 5.91 1.16
C LYS A 56 -2.51 5.62 2.32
N SER A 57 -2.89 4.34 2.46
CA SER A 57 -3.78 3.83 3.51
C SER A 57 -2.99 3.13 4.62
N ASN A 58 -3.68 2.74 5.68
CA ASN A 58 -3.11 1.98 6.80
C ASN A 58 -3.97 0.74 7.09
N ILE A 59 -3.99 -0.17 6.12
CA ILE A 59 -4.65 -1.47 6.18
C ILE A 59 -3.71 -2.44 6.89
N VAL A 60 -4.14 -2.96 8.03
CA VAL A 60 -3.38 -3.95 8.80
C VAL A 60 -3.98 -5.33 8.60
N LYS A 61 -3.17 -6.38 8.71
CA LYS A 61 -3.66 -7.76 8.72
C LYS A 61 -4.46 -8.01 10.00
N VAL A 62 -5.72 -8.39 9.86
CA VAL A 62 -6.61 -8.79 10.97
C VAL A 62 -6.51 -10.28 11.23
N ARG A 63 -6.53 -11.10 10.17
CA ARG A 63 -6.51 -12.57 10.28
C ARG A 63 -5.77 -13.19 9.08
N SER A 64 -5.20 -14.38 9.27
CA SER A 64 -4.82 -15.25 8.15
C SER A 64 -6.07 -15.84 7.50
N GLY A 65 -6.01 -16.19 6.21
CA GLY A 65 -7.17 -16.62 5.44
C GLY A 65 -7.96 -15.45 4.86
N THR A 66 -8.98 -15.75 4.06
CA THR A 66 -9.84 -14.73 3.47
C THR A 66 -10.65 -13.99 4.55
N CYS A 67 -11.11 -12.79 4.24
CA CYS A 67 -12.19 -12.18 5.00
C CYS A 67 -13.47 -13.02 4.82
N ASP A 68 -14.29 -13.08 5.85
CA ASP A 68 -15.55 -13.82 5.80
C ASP A 68 -16.51 -13.08 4.87
N THR A 69 -16.64 -13.55 3.62
CA THR A 69 -17.73 -13.12 2.75
C THR A 69 -18.97 -13.92 3.16
N ASP A 70 -19.67 -13.44 4.18
CA ASP A 70 -21.03 -13.87 4.52
C ASP A 70 -21.27 -15.39 4.62
N THR A 71 -20.44 -16.10 5.39
CA THR A 71 -20.85 -17.41 5.95
C THR A 71 -20.78 -17.36 7.47
N VAL A 72 -21.54 -16.41 8.04
CA VAL A 72 -22.27 -16.71 9.26
C VAL A 72 -23.45 -17.59 8.83
N GLY A 73 -23.27 -18.90 8.96
CA GLY A 73 -24.37 -19.88 8.97
C GLY A 73 -24.43 -20.48 10.37
#